data_AF-A0A929J439-F1
#
_entry.id   AF-A0A929J439-F1
#
_cell.length_a   1.000
_cell.length_b   1.000
_cell.length_c   1.000
_cell.angle_alpha   90.00
_cell.angle_beta   90.00
_cell.angle_gamma   90.00
#
_symmetry.space_group_name_H-M   'P 1'
#
loop_
_entity.id
_entity.type
_entity.pdbx_description
1 polymer ?
#
loop_
_entity_poly.entity_id
_entity_poly.type
_entity_poly.pdbx_seq_one_letter_code
_entity_poly.pdbx_strand_id
1 'polypeptide(L)'
;MINQATKTWFKSGTPWIWLNAGAIAIALVAVFGLLLLILFRGMSHFWPANVEAFHYQNDASALTVIAEVIEFETVPLESLHNIEFSKNSDVGDENNNVTRYLVKTGNRDILGSDFRWLYDIDLVKRDQPENLMALERIEWGNFYGYLTNVYENDQLVADKEEAWPEFIKRLNRTIDIRDQILELEQGDIGAINYQLERLRLKEKRLQLDNELTESAVNKLASQRKDLKLEYNALLNQTQKLYQEINRDSIRATVMDGSEVSIPLEKIVKAWQPNKMSFLNKIGFYIHTLWAFITEDPREANTEGGIFPAIFGTVMMVMLMAVLVTPFGVIAAVYLREYAKQGVLTRIIRITVNNLAGVPSIVYGIFGLGFFVYFLGGNIDALFFPEALPSPTFGTPGLLWSSLTLALLTLPVVIVATEEGLS
;
A
#
# COMPACT_ATOMS: atom_id res chain seq x y z
N MET A 1 -6.19 57.72 -21.48
CA MET A 1 -5.33 58.39 -20.48
C MET A 1 -5.39 57.59 -19.19
N ILE A 2 -4.29 56.93 -18.81
CA ILE A 2 -4.21 56.22 -17.54
C ILE A 2 -4.14 57.28 -16.41
N ASN A 3 -5.15 57.27 -15.53
CA ASN A 3 -5.40 58.30 -14.53
C ASN A 3 -4.19 58.44 -13.57
N GLN A 4 -3.78 59.66 -13.16
CA GLN A 4 -2.56 59.88 -12.35
C GLN A 4 -2.49 58.95 -11.12
N ALA A 5 -3.63 58.72 -10.45
CA ALA A 5 -3.76 57.80 -9.32
C ALA A 5 -3.28 56.36 -9.61
N THR A 6 -3.57 55.84 -10.82
CA THR A 6 -3.15 54.48 -11.21
C THR A 6 -1.65 54.38 -11.44
N LYS A 7 -0.99 55.43 -11.98
CA LYS A 7 0.48 55.47 -12.07
C LYS A 7 1.14 55.51 -10.69
N THR A 8 0.56 56.21 -9.73
CA THR A 8 1.06 56.26 -8.35
C THR A 8 0.92 54.90 -7.65
N TRP A 9 -0.21 54.21 -7.87
CA TRP A 9 -0.47 52.88 -7.33
C TRP A 9 0.49 51.81 -7.90
N PHE A 10 0.80 51.85 -9.19
CA PHE A 10 1.83 50.94 -9.74
C PHE A 10 3.24 51.22 -9.20
N LYS A 11 3.56 52.48 -8.90
CA LYS A 11 4.85 52.85 -8.29
C LYS A 11 4.96 52.48 -6.81
N SER A 12 3.84 52.32 -6.09
CA SER A 12 3.87 51.98 -4.66
C SER A 12 4.20 50.50 -4.39
N GLY A 13 4.32 49.67 -5.42
CA GLY A 13 4.59 48.23 -5.28
C GLY A 13 3.40 47.39 -4.79
N THR A 14 2.33 48.05 -4.33
CA THR A 14 1.10 47.43 -3.82
C THR A 14 0.45 46.44 -4.80
N PRO A 15 0.38 46.69 -6.12
CA PRO A 15 -0.18 45.71 -7.06
C PRO A 15 0.56 44.38 -7.08
N TRP A 16 1.89 44.40 -6.93
CA TRP A 16 2.72 43.19 -6.91
C TRP A 16 2.48 42.36 -5.65
N ILE A 17 2.23 43.02 -4.52
CA ILE A 17 1.85 42.35 -3.27
C ILE A 17 0.50 41.63 -3.45
N TRP A 18 -0.50 42.31 -4.01
CA TRP A 18 -1.81 41.70 -4.28
C TRP A 18 -1.73 40.58 -5.33
N LEU A 19 -0.87 40.73 -6.35
CA LEU A 19 -0.65 39.69 -7.35
C LEU A 19 0.02 38.45 -6.74
N ASN A 20 1.04 38.62 -5.90
CA ASN A 20 1.69 37.51 -5.20
C ASN A 20 0.75 36.85 -4.18
N ALA A 21 0.01 37.64 -3.41
CA ALA A 21 -1.00 37.13 -2.48
C ALA A 21 -2.10 36.36 -3.22
N GLY A 22 -2.57 36.89 -4.35
CA GLY A 22 -3.53 36.23 -5.23
C GLY A 22 -2.97 34.93 -5.82
N ALA A 23 -1.71 34.93 -6.28
CA ALA A 23 -1.04 33.74 -6.79
C ALA A 23 -0.89 32.65 -5.70
N ILE A 24 -0.51 33.02 -4.48
CA ILE A 24 -0.44 32.10 -3.33
C ILE A 24 -1.83 31.55 -3.00
N ALA A 25 -2.86 32.40 -2.98
CA ALA A 25 -4.23 31.96 -2.72
C ALA A 25 -4.72 30.95 -3.79
N ILE A 26 -4.46 31.22 -5.07
CA ILE A 26 -4.77 30.30 -6.18
C ILE A 26 -4.00 28.99 -6.01
N ALA A 27 -2.71 29.04 -5.66
CA ALA A 27 -1.89 27.85 -5.45
C ALA A 27 -2.42 27.01 -4.28
N LEU A 28 -2.79 27.63 -3.16
CA LEU A 28 -3.39 26.92 -2.02
C LEU A 28 -4.72 26.29 -2.41
N VAL A 29 -5.61 27.04 -3.08
CA VAL A 29 -6.90 26.50 -3.55
C VAL A 29 -6.68 25.33 -4.51
N ALA A 30 -5.71 25.41 -5.42
CA ALA A 30 -5.38 24.32 -6.33
C ALA A 30 -4.87 23.08 -5.58
N VAL A 31 -3.97 23.26 -4.60
CA VAL A 31 -3.44 22.17 -3.78
C VAL A 31 -4.54 21.52 -2.95
N PHE A 32 -5.33 22.30 -2.21
CA PHE A 32 -6.45 21.77 -1.43
C PHE A 32 -7.51 21.13 -2.32
N GLY A 33 -7.81 21.72 -3.47
CA GLY A 33 -8.74 21.18 -4.46
C GLY A 33 -8.27 19.84 -5.01
N LEU A 34 -6.97 19.72 -5.35
CA LEU A 34 -6.37 18.47 -5.79
C LEU A 34 -6.40 17.40 -4.69
N LEU A 35 -6.02 17.75 -3.46
CA LEU A 35 -6.06 16.83 -2.32
C LEU A 35 -7.48 16.33 -2.04
N LEU A 36 -8.47 17.22 -2.09
CA LEU A 36 -9.87 16.87 -1.91
C LEU A 36 -10.37 15.98 -3.05
N LEU A 37 -9.99 16.27 -4.30
CA LEU A 37 -10.33 15.44 -5.45
C LEU A 37 -9.75 14.02 -5.30
N ILE A 38 -8.47 13.92 -4.94
CA ILE A 38 -7.80 12.64 -4.70
C ILE A 38 -8.48 11.89 -3.55
N LEU A 39 -8.78 12.58 -2.44
CA LEU A 39 -9.47 11.99 -1.30
C LEU A 39 -10.85 11.47 -1.71
N PHE A 40 -11.64 12.25 -2.43
CA PHE A 40 -12.98 11.85 -2.84
C PHE A 40 -12.96 10.67 -3.80
N ARG A 41 -12.10 10.72 -4.83
CA ARG A 41 -11.90 9.62 -5.79
C ARG A 41 -11.32 8.36 -5.14
N GLY A 42 -10.43 8.52 -4.16
CA GLY A 42 -9.86 7.42 -3.39
C GLY A 42 -10.87 6.78 -2.46
N MET A 43 -11.65 7.58 -1.74
CA MET A 43 -12.66 7.09 -0.79
C MET A 43 -13.76 6.30 -1.50
N SER A 44 -14.16 6.67 -2.73
CA SER A 44 -15.14 5.87 -3.49
C SER A 44 -14.69 4.43 -3.78
N HIS A 45 -13.38 4.15 -3.76
CA HIS A 45 -12.84 2.81 -4.02
C HIS A 45 -13.28 1.76 -2.98
N PHE A 46 -13.48 2.17 -1.72
CA PHE A 46 -13.85 1.24 -0.64
C PHE A 46 -15.36 0.96 -0.59
N TRP A 47 -16.16 1.64 -1.41
CA TRP A 47 -17.60 1.44 -1.44
C TRP A 47 -17.94 0.13 -2.17
N PRO A 48 -18.76 -0.76 -1.57
CA PRO A 48 -19.21 -1.97 -2.25
C PRO A 48 -20.27 -1.62 -3.30
N ALA A 49 -19.81 -1.19 -4.47
CA ALA A 49 -20.64 -0.89 -5.62
C ALA A 49 -21.43 -2.14 -6.06
N ASN A 50 -22.60 -1.91 -6.67
CA ASN A 50 -23.38 -3.00 -7.24
C ASN A 50 -22.61 -3.61 -8.41
N VAL A 51 -22.73 -4.91 -8.55
CA VAL A 51 -22.14 -5.66 -9.66
C VAL A 51 -23.26 -6.14 -10.56
N GLU A 52 -23.10 -5.97 -11.85
CA GLU A 52 -24.19 -6.05 -12.80
C GLU A 52 -23.89 -7.07 -13.88
N ALA A 53 -24.92 -7.71 -14.40
CA ALA A 53 -24.82 -8.58 -15.54
C ALA A 53 -25.35 -7.85 -16.78
N PHE A 54 -24.47 -7.71 -17.78
CA PHE A 54 -24.76 -7.16 -19.09
C PHE A 54 -25.02 -8.31 -20.05
N HIS A 55 -26.23 -8.39 -20.58
CA HIS A 55 -26.62 -9.42 -21.54
C HIS A 55 -26.62 -8.83 -22.95
N TYR A 56 -25.69 -9.30 -23.76
CA TYR A 56 -25.55 -8.97 -25.17
C TYR A 56 -26.11 -10.09 -26.03
N GLN A 57 -26.75 -9.72 -27.13
CA GLN A 57 -27.15 -10.66 -28.16
C GLN A 57 -26.72 -10.12 -29.52
N ASN A 58 -25.77 -10.82 -30.14
CA ASN A 58 -25.37 -10.55 -31.52
C ASN A 58 -25.85 -11.71 -32.41
N ASP A 59 -25.88 -11.52 -33.73
CA ASP A 59 -26.42 -12.47 -34.74
C ASP A 59 -25.82 -13.89 -34.64
N ALA A 60 -24.65 -14.05 -33.99
CA ALA A 60 -23.93 -15.32 -33.85
C ALA A 60 -23.90 -15.91 -32.42
N SER A 61 -24.11 -15.12 -31.35
CA SER A 61 -23.96 -15.60 -29.96
C SER A 61 -24.57 -14.66 -28.91
N ALA A 62 -25.10 -15.24 -27.83
CA ALA A 62 -25.42 -14.50 -26.60
C ALA A 62 -24.17 -14.45 -25.70
N LEU A 63 -23.85 -13.26 -25.17
CA LEU A 63 -22.73 -13.03 -24.27
C LEU A 63 -23.24 -12.38 -22.98
N THR A 64 -22.82 -12.90 -21.83
CA THR A 64 -23.07 -12.24 -20.54
C THR A 64 -21.74 -11.73 -20.00
N VAL A 65 -21.72 -10.47 -19.57
CA VAL A 65 -20.56 -9.86 -18.91
C VAL A 65 -20.95 -9.44 -17.52
N ILE A 66 -20.28 -9.98 -16.50
CA ILE A 66 -20.49 -9.58 -15.11
C ILE A 66 -19.43 -8.55 -14.75
N ALA A 67 -19.85 -7.37 -14.30
CA ALA A 67 -18.91 -6.30 -14.00
C ALA A 67 -19.45 -5.24 -13.04
N GLU A 68 -18.53 -4.56 -12.36
CA GLU A 68 -18.79 -3.31 -11.66
C GLU A 68 -18.63 -2.13 -12.62
N VAL A 69 -19.57 -1.19 -12.65
CA VAL A 69 -19.47 0.02 -13.49
C VAL A 69 -18.66 1.09 -12.77
N ILE A 70 -17.56 1.53 -13.39
CA ILE A 70 -16.65 2.54 -12.83
C ILE A 70 -17.00 3.92 -13.36
N GLU A 71 -17.18 4.02 -14.67
CA GLU A 71 -17.47 5.26 -15.36
C GLU A 71 -18.31 4.98 -16.60
N PHE A 72 -19.07 5.99 -17.04
CA PHE A 72 -19.78 5.94 -18.31
C PHE A 72 -19.61 7.26 -19.03
N GLU A 73 -19.57 7.21 -20.35
CA GLU A 73 -19.49 8.40 -21.19
C GLU A 73 -20.27 8.19 -22.47
N THR A 74 -20.84 9.28 -22.96
CA THR A 74 -21.57 9.31 -24.22
C THR A 74 -20.64 9.88 -25.28
N VAL A 75 -20.35 9.08 -26.30
CA VAL A 75 -19.45 9.44 -27.40
C VAL A 75 -20.18 9.40 -28.73
N PRO A 76 -19.82 10.26 -29.70
CA PRO A 76 -20.36 10.14 -31.05
C PRO A 76 -20.02 8.78 -31.65
N LEU A 77 -20.98 8.12 -32.33
CA LEU A 77 -20.80 6.81 -32.95
C LEU A 77 -19.58 6.76 -33.88
N GLU A 78 -19.31 7.86 -34.60
CA GLU A 78 -18.17 8.02 -35.49
C GLU A 78 -16.81 7.85 -34.79
N SER A 79 -16.74 8.08 -33.48
CA SER A 79 -15.49 7.92 -32.71
C SER A 79 -15.12 6.45 -32.49
N LEU A 80 -16.06 5.53 -32.69
CA LEU A 80 -15.90 4.09 -32.48
C LEU A 80 -15.37 3.39 -33.74
N HIS A 81 -14.23 3.85 -34.25
CA HIS A 81 -13.55 3.22 -35.37
C HIS A 81 -13.12 1.79 -34.99
N ASN A 82 -13.48 0.79 -35.81
CA ASN A 82 -13.11 -0.63 -35.69
C ASN A 82 -13.97 -1.52 -34.77
N ILE A 83 -15.20 -1.13 -34.44
CA ILE A 83 -16.15 -2.03 -33.74
C ILE A 83 -17.21 -2.52 -34.74
N GLU A 84 -17.29 -3.84 -34.94
CA GLU A 84 -18.34 -4.46 -35.74
C GLU A 84 -19.63 -4.56 -34.90
N PHE A 85 -20.68 -3.86 -35.31
CA PHE A 85 -22.01 -3.90 -34.68
C PHE A 85 -22.92 -4.89 -35.40
N SER A 86 -23.92 -5.45 -34.70
CA SER A 86 -24.96 -6.26 -35.37
C SER A 86 -25.71 -5.43 -36.42
N LYS A 87 -26.14 -6.06 -37.51
CA LYS A 87 -26.87 -5.37 -38.59
C LYS A 87 -28.29 -4.95 -38.20
N ASN A 88 -28.80 -5.45 -37.07
CA ASN A 88 -30.17 -5.26 -36.61
C ASN A 88 -30.29 -4.46 -35.29
N SER A 89 -29.21 -3.90 -34.76
CA SER A 89 -29.27 -3.04 -33.57
C SER A 89 -29.72 -1.64 -33.96
N ASP A 90 -30.57 -1.02 -33.15
CA ASP A 90 -30.71 0.44 -33.16
C ASP A 90 -29.39 1.03 -32.67
N VAL A 91 -28.54 1.46 -33.62
CA VAL A 91 -27.19 1.94 -33.32
C VAL A 91 -27.26 3.43 -32.96
N GLY A 92 -27.16 3.70 -31.66
CA GLY A 92 -27.05 5.05 -31.12
C GLY A 92 -28.39 5.74 -30.82
N ASP A 93 -28.32 6.83 -30.07
CA ASP A 93 -29.47 7.69 -29.76
C ASP A 93 -29.94 8.53 -30.96
N GLU A 94 -31.01 9.33 -30.81
CA GLU A 94 -31.52 10.22 -31.86
C GLU A 94 -30.46 11.20 -32.43
N ASN A 95 -29.35 11.40 -31.71
CA ASN A 95 -28.23 12.26 -32.09
C ASN A 95 -26.99 11.46 -32.53
N ASN A 96 -27.13 10.16 -32.79
CA ASN A 96 -26.06 9.25 -33.22
C ASN A 96 -24.92 9.12 -32.20
N ASN A 97 -25.23 9.21 -30.91
CA ASN A 97 -24.29 8.95 -29.82
C ASN A 97 -24.50 7.57 -29.21
N VAL A 98 -23.43 7.06 -28.61
CA VAL A 98 -23.34 5.74 -27.99
C VAL A 98 -22.82 5.89 -26.58
N THR A 99 -23.44 5.21 -25.63
CA THR A 99 -22.92 5.16 -24.26
C THR A 99 -21.93 4.01 -24.15
N ARG A 100 -20.70 4.33 -23.73
CA ARG A 100 -19.71 3.34 -23.33
C ARG A 100 -19.53 3.34 -21.81
N TYR A 101 -19.40 2.16 -21.23
CA TYR A 101 -19.20 1.91 -19.82
C TYR A 101 -17.78 1.37 -19.62
N LEU A 102 -16.98 2.06 -18.80
CA LEU A 102 -15.75 1.48 -18.27
C LEU A 102 -16.16 0.59 -17.11
N VAL A 103 -15.96 -0.71 -17.27
CA VAL A 103 -16.36 -1.69 -16.26
C VAL A 103 -15.17 -2.48 -15.76
N LYS A 104 -15.26 -2.94 -14.51
CA LYS A 104 -14.32 -3.86 -13.88
C LYS A 104 -14.94 -5.26 -13.85
N THR A 105 -14.43 -6.19 -14.67
CA THR A 105 -14.96 -7.56 -14.84
C THR A 105 -14.38 -8.59 -13.87
N GLY A 106 -13.33 -8.24 -13.12
CA GLY A 106 -12.61 -9.18 -12.25
C GLY A 106 -12.06 -10.39 -13.02
N ASN A 107 -11.86 -11.51 -12.34
CA ASN A 107 -11.45 -12.81 -12.91
C ASN A 107 -10.22 -12.69 -13.82
N ARG A 108 -9.21 -11.93 -13.38
CA ARG A 108 -7.98 -11.60 -14.14
C ARG A 108 -7.20 -12.83 -14.62
N ASP A 109 -7.28 -13.93 -13.89
CA ASP A 109 -6.74 -15.24 -14.24
C ASP A 109 -7.38 -15.87 -15.49
N ILE A 110 -8.63 -15.54 -15.78
CA ILE A 110 -9.39 -16.06 -16.92
C ILE A 110 -9.36 -15.06 -18.09
N LEU A 111 -9.51 -13.76 -17.78
CA LEU A 111 -9.70 -12.71 -18.79
C LEU A 111 -8.43 -11.93 -19.15
N GLY A 112 -7.38 -12.00 -18.33
CA GLY A 112 -6.13 -11.28 -18.51
C GLY A 112 -6.16 -9.77 -18.20
N SER A 113 -7.34 -9.16 -18.09
CA SER A 113 -7.52 -7.75 -17.70
C SER A 113 -8.74 -7.59 -16.78
N ASP A 114 -8.61 -6.71 -15.80
CA ASP A 114 -9.71 -6.35 -14.91
C ASP A 114 -10.67 -5.33 -15.52
N PHE A 115 -10.20 -4.51 -16.48
CA PHE A 115 -10.98 -3.41 -17.04
C PHE A 115 -11.23 -3.59 -18.52
N ARG A 116 -12.44 -3.24 -18.95
CA ARG A 116 -12.81 -3.17 -20.36
C ARG A 116 -13.94 -2.17 -20.60
N TRP A 117 -14.03 -1.74 -21.85
CA TRP A 117 -15.17 -0.95 -22.31
C TRP A 117 -16.30 -1.87 -22.78
N LEU A 118 -17.51 -1.57 -22.33
CA LEU A 118 -18.77 -2.13 -22.79
C LEU A 118 -19.60 -1.03 -23.45
N TYR A 119 -20.46 -1.40 -24.39
CA TYR A 119 -21.27 -0.46 -25.17
C TYR A 119 -22.75 -0.74 -24.93
N ASP A 120 -23.61 0.27 -25.02
CA ASP A 120 -25.07 0.07 -25.00
C ASP A 120 -25.61 -0.53 -26.31
N ILE A 121 -24.81 -0.55 -27.37
CA ILE A 121 -25.12 -1.25 -28.63
C ILE A 121 -25.17 -2.76 -28.38
N ASP A 122 -26.17 -3.43 -28.95
CA ASP A 122 -26.45 -4.87 -28.78
C ASP A 122 -26.76 -5.31 -27.34
N LEU A 123 -26.90 -4.35 -26.41
CA LEU A 123 -27.26 -4.61 -25.02
C LEU A 123 -28.77 -4.89 -24.93
N VAL A 124 -29.12 -6.13 -24.61
CA VAL A 124 -30.51 -6.55 -24.47
C VAL A 124 -31.04 -6.23 -23.07
N LYS A 125 -30.23 -6.50 -22.05
CA LYS A 125 -30.65 -6.38 -20.65
C LYS A 125 -29.45 -6.10 -19.76
N ARG A 126 -29.70 -5.29 -18.73
CA ARG A 126 -28.79 -5.06 -17.60
C ARG A 126 -29.54 -5.35 -16.31
N ASP A 127 -29.02 -6.24 -15.48
CA ASP A 127 -29.61 -6.59 -14.19
C ASP A 127 -28.58 -6.62 -13.07
N GLN A 128 -29.09 -6.62 -11.83
CA GLN A 128 -28.31 -6.64 -10.61
C GLN A 128 -28.71 -7.87 -9.78
N PRO A 129 -28.21 -9.07 -10.15
CA PRO A 129 -28.65 -10.31 -9.50
C PRO A 129 -28.26 -10.32 -8.02
N GLU A 130 -29.22 -10.59 -7.12
CA GLU A 130 -28.97 -10.54 -5.67
C GLU A 130 -27.99 -11.63 -5.19
N ASN A 131 -27.96 -12.78 -5.88
CA ASN A 131 -27.11 -13.92 -5.55
C ASN A 131 -25.68 -13.81 -6.09
N LEU A 132 -25.36 -12.72 -6.78
CA LEU A 132 -24.04 -12.51 -7.35
C LEU A 132 -23.01 -12.29 -6.26
N MET A 133 -21.95 -13.10 -6.29
CA MET A 133 -20.87 -13.11 -5.32
C MET A 133 -19.68 -12.31 -5.86
N ALA A 134 -19.13 -11.47 -4.99
CA ALA A 134 -17.83 -10.85 -5.17
C ALA A 134 -16.85 -11.41 -4.12
N LEU A 135 -15.67 -11.78 -4.57
CA LEU A 135 -14.56 -12.22 -3.71
C LEU A 135 -13.36 -11.33 -3.94
N GLU A 136 -12.64 -11.01 -2.87
CA GLU A 136 -11.24 -10.58 -2.99
C GLU A 136 -10.37 -11.82 -2.78
N ARG A 137 -9.44 -12.04 -3.68
CA ARG A 137 -8.50 -13.17 -3.61
C ARG A 137 -7.12 -12.66 -3.20
N ILE A 138 -6.27 -13.56 -2.71
CA ILE A 138 -4.88 -13.25 -2.38
C ILE A 138 -4.09 -12.86 -3.63
N GLU A 139 -4.40 -13.52 -4.75
CA GLU A 139 -3.80 -13.30 -6.06
C GLU A 139 -4.92 -13.05 -7.07
N TRP A 140 -4.61 -12.34 -8.17
CA TRP A 140 -5.54 -12.13 -9.29
C TRP A 140 -6.78 -11.27 -8.95
N GLY A 141 -6.77 -10.56 -7.83
CA GLY A 141 -7.77 -9.57 -7.46
C GLY A 141 -9.20 -10.10 -7.37
N ASN A 142 -10.16 -9.24 -7.71
CA ASN A 142 -11.57 -9.54 -7.53
C ASN A 142 -12.03 -10.71 -8.40
N PHE A 143 -12.86 -11.58 -7.83
CA PHE A 143 -13.61 -12.58 -8.56
C PHE A 143 -15.11 -12.27 -8.50
N TYR A 144 -15.79 -12.35 -9.64
CA TYR A 144 -17.24 -12.24 -9.76
C TYR A 144 -17.84 -13.52 -10.36
N GLY A 145 -18.92 -13.99 -9.75
CA GLY A 145 -19.62 -15.19 -10.20
C GLY A 145 -20.75 -15.61 -9.28
N TYR A 146 -21.27 -16.82 -9.51
CA TYR A 146 -22.34 -17.41 -8.73
C TYR A 146 -21.83 -18.62 -7.97
N LEU A 147 -21.97 -18.63 -6.65
CA LEU A 147 -21.63 -19.79 -5.83
C LEU A 147 -22.59 -20.94 -6.14
N THR A 148 -22.06 -22.12 -6.49
CA THR A 148 -22.86 -23.33 -6.75
C THR A 148 -22.79 -24.32 -5.61
N ASN A 149 -21.58 -24.64 -5.15
CA ASN A 149 -21.33 -25.72 -4.20
C ASN A 149 -20.13 -25.42 -3.28
N VAL A 150 -20.17 -26.00 -2.08
CA VAL A 150 -19.08 -25.96 -1.09
C VAL A 150 -18.58 -27.38 -0.85
N TYR A 151 -17.26 -27.55 -0.84
CA TYR A 151 -16.60 -28.84 -0.70
C TYR A 151 -15.64 -28.87 0.50
N GLU A 152 -15.50 -30.05 1.11
CA GLU A 152 -14.47 -30.40 2.08
C GLU A 152 -13.76 -31.67 1.61
N ASN A 153 -12.46 -31.61 1.35
CA ASN A 153 -11.67 -32.71 0.79
C ASN A 153 -12.34 -33.33 -0.46
N ASP A 154 -12.79 -32.47 -1.38
CA ASP A 154 -13.53 -32.83 -2.60
C ASP A 154 -14.90 -33.51 -2.36
N GLN A 155 -15.39 -33.58 -1.12
CA GLN A 155 -16.74 -34.05 -0.80
C GLN A 155 -17.70 -32.87 -0.73
N LEU A 156 -18.85 -33.00 -1.41
CA LEU A 156 -19.90 -31.98 -1.39
C LEU A 156 -20.47 -31.86 0.02
N VAL A 157 -20.40 -30.66 0.60
CA VAL A 157 -20.92 -30.34 1.94
C VAL A 157 -22.25 -29.60 1.85
N ALA A 158 -22.34 -28.62 0.96
CA ALA A 158 -23.53 -27.78 0.81
C ALA A 158 -23.73 -27.38 -0.66
N ASP A 159 -24.99 -27.23 -1.05
CA ASP A 159 -25.41 -26.76 -2.37
C ASP A 159 -26.54 -25.72 -2.28
N LYS A 160 -26.81 -25.04 -3.40
CA LYS A 160 -27.97 -24.16 -3.58
C LYS A 160 -28.10 -23.09 -2.47
N GLU A 161 -29.22 -23.07 -1.76
CA GLU A 161 -29.52 -22.04 -0.74
C GLU A 161 -28.66 -22.19 0.52
N GLU A 162 -28.20 -23.41 0.83
CA GLU A 162 -27.34 -23.69 1.99
C GLU A 162 -25.87 -23.40 1.71
N ALA A 163 -25.49 -23.26 0.43
CA ALA A 163 -24.10 -23.03 0.02
C ALA A 163 -23.53 -21.73 0.62
N TRP A 164 -24.26 -20.61 0.56
CA TRP A 164 -23.74 -19.32 1.01
C TRP A 164 -23.49 -19.25 2.53
N PRO A 165 -24.44 -19.63 3.41
CA PRO A 165 -24.19 -19.66 4.85
C PRO A 165 -23.03 -20.57 5.25
N GLU A 166 -22.94 -21.77 4.67
CA GLU A 166 -21.86 -22.72 4.99
C GLU A 166 -20.51 -22.23 4.45
N PHE A 167 -20.48 -21.61 3.27
CA PHE A 167 -19.29 -20.97 2.72
C PHE A 167 -18.75 -19.88 3.64
N ILE A 168 -19.58 -18.93 4.09
CA ILE A 168 -19.14 -17.84 4.97
C ILE A 168 -18.60 -18.38 6.31
N LYS A 169 -19.27 -19.39 6.89
CA LYS A 169 -18.80 -20.05 8.11
C LYS A 169 -17.41 -20.68 7.93
N ARG A 170 -17.18 -21.38 6.82
CA ARG A 170 -15.88 -22.00 6.52
C ARG A 170 -14.81 -20.95 6.20
N LEU A 171 -15.17 -19.88 5.48
CA LEU A 171 -14.27 -18.78 5.18
C LEU A 171 -13.79 -18.07 6.45
N ASN A 172 -14.68 -17.81 7.41
CA ASN A 172 -14.28 -17.23 8.70
C ASN A 172 -13.28 -18.14 9.43
N ARG A 173 -13.52 -19.46 9.44
CA ARG A 173 -12.55 -20.43 9.99
C ARG A 173 -11.22 -20.39 9.24
N THR A 174 -11.23 -20.31 7.92
CA THR A 174 -10.02 -20.19 7.10
C THR A 174 -9.23 -18.92 7.46
N ILE A 175 -9.91 -17.80 7.67
CA ILE A 175 -9.31 -16.54 8.13
C ILE A 175 -8.68 -16.73 9.52
N ASP A 176 -9.42 -17.29 10.48
CA ASP A 176 -8.89 -17.55 11.83
C ASP A 176 -7.65 -18.46 11.82
N ILE A 177 -7.63 -19.49 10.96
CA ILE A 177 -6.48 -20.38 10.80
C ILE A 177 -5.31 -19.65 10.16
N ARG A 178 -5.56 -18.80 9.16
CA ARG A 178 -4.53 -17.98 8.52
C ARG A 178 -3.86 -17.04 9.53
N ASP A 179 -4.65 -16.41 10.40
CA ASP A 179 -4.13 -15.53 11.45
C ASP A 179 -3.26 -16.31 12.46
N GLN A 180 -3.67 -17.53 12.84
CA GLN A 180 -2.86 -18.41 13.69
C GLN A 180 -1.54 -18.83 13.02
N ILE A 181 -1.56 -19.11 11.71
CA ILE A 181 -0.34 -19.42 10.95
C ILE A 181 0.60 -18.22 10.98
N LEU A 182 0.09 -17.01 10.71
CA LEU A 182 0.87 -15.78 10.74
C LEU A 182 1.47 -15.51 12.13
N GLU A 183 0.70 -15.70 13.20
CA GLU A 183 1.18 -15.55 14.59
C GLU A 183 2.31 -16.54 14.91
N LEU A 184 2.19 -17.80 14.51
CA LEU A 184 3.22 -18.80 14.70
C LEU A 184 4.49 -18.49 13.90
N GLU A 185 4.34 -18.10 12.63
CA GLU A 185 5.48 -17.85 11.73
C GLU A 185 6.25 -16.58 12.09
N GLN A 186 5.54 -15.48 12.29
CA GLN A 186 6.16 -14.18 12.57
C GLN A 186 6.47 -13.98 14.05
N GLY A 187 5.64 -14.53 14.95
CA GLY A 187 5.81 -14.43 16.39
C GLY A 187 6.74 -15.50 16.94
N ASP A 188 6.23 -16.71 17.16
CA ASP A 188 6.93 -17.76 17.91
C ASP A 188 8.17 -18.29 17.17
N ILE A 189 8.00 -18.67 15.90
CA ILE A 189 9.10 -19.14 15.05
C ILE A 189 10.11 -18.02 14.84
N GLY A 190 9.64 -16.79 14.59
CA GLY A 190 10.47 -15.60 14.50
C GLY A 190 11.34 -15.40 15.75
N ALA A 191 10.76 -15.53 16.95
CA ALA A 191 11.46 -15.41 18.22
C ALA A 191 12.53 -16.50 18.40
N ILE A 192 12.23 -17.76 18.03
CA ILE A 192 13.23 -18.84 18.09
C ILE A 192 14.36 -18.60 17.10
N ASN A 193 14.07 -18.18 15.88
CA ASN A 193 15.08 -17.84 14.88
C ASN A 193 16.02 -16.73 15.38
N TYR A 194 15.47 -15.71 16.02
CA TYR A 194 16.25 -14.65 16.67
C TYR A 194 17.17 -15.21 17.77
N GLN A 195 16.68 -16.13 18.60
CA GLN A 195 17.48 -16.76 19.65
C GLN A 195 18.58 -17.66 19.09
N LEU A 196 18.28 -18.45 18.06
CA LEU A 196 19.26 -19.27 17.36
C LEU A 196 20.37 -18.41 16.75
N GLU A 197 20.01 -17.29 16.13
CA GLU A 197 20.96 -16.34 15.58
C GLU A 197 21.83 -15.72 16.68
N ARG A 198 21.24 -15.35 17.82
CA ARG A 198 22.00 -14.86 18.98
C ARG A 198 23.00 -15.89 19.50
N LEU A 199 22.65 -17.18 19.54
CA LEU A 199 23.58 -18.24 19.91
C LEU A 199 24.71 -18.41 18.89
N ARG A 200 24.41 -18.30 17.58
CA ARG A 200 25.41 -18.32 16.51
C ARG A 200 26.41 -17.17 16.64
N LEU A 201 25.91 -15.96 16.87
CA LEU A 201 26.74 -14.77 17.08
C LEU A 201 27.61 -14.91 18.33
N LYS A 202 27.06 -15.44 19.42
CA LYS A 202 27.80 -15.71 20.65
C LYS A 202 28.94 -16.73 20.46
N GLU A 203 28.68 -17.80 19.72
CA GLU A 203 29.72 -18.80 19.37
C GLU A 203 30.85 -18.14 18.57
N LYS A 204 30.49 -17.34 17.55
CA LYS A 204 31.46 -16.65 16.71
C LYS A 204 32.28 -15.61 17.49
N ARG A 205 31.67 -14.90 18.44
CA ARG A 205 32.37 -13.98 19.33
C ARG A 205 33.41 -14.69 20.20
N LEU A 206 33.04 -15.79 20.86
CA LEU A 206 33.99 -16.60 21.65
C LEU A 206 35.15 -17.12 20.79
N GLN A 207 34.89 -17.43 19.51
CA GLN A 207 35.92 -17.81 18.56
C GLN A 207 36.87 -16.65 18.24
N LEU A 208 36.34 -15.44 18.02
CA LEU A 208 37.15 -14.24 17.77
C LEU A 208 38.00 -13.84 18.98
N ASP A 209 37.45 -13.99 20.18
CA ASP A 209 38.12 -13.67 21.44
C ASP A 209 39.13 -14.76 21.88
N ASN A 210 39.22 -15.88 21.13
CA ASN A 210 39.99 -17.09 21.48
C ASN A 210 39.58 -17.73 22.82
N GLU A 211 38.32 -17.55 23.23
CA GLU A 211 37.74 -18.08 24.49
C GLU A 211 36.82 -19.30 24.26
N LEU A 212 36.79 -19.84 23.05
CA LEU A 212 35.94 -20.97 22.70
C LEU A 212 36.46 -22.28 23.31
N THR A 213 35.97 -22.62 24.49
CA THR A 213 36.26 -23.89 25.18
C THR A 213 35.29 -25.00 24.77
N GLU A 214 35.69 -26.27 24.91
CA GLU A 214 34.81 -27.42 24.66
C GLU A 214 33.53 -27.39 25.52
N SER A 215 33.64 -26.95 26.78
CA SER A 215 32.49 -26.74 27.67
C SER A 215 31.51 -25.69 27.10
N ALA A 216 32.03 -24.57 26.58
CA ALA A 216 31.20 -23.54 25.96
C ALA A 216 30.50 -24.06 24.70
N VAL A 217 31.22 -24.80 23.85
CA VAL A 217 30.65 -25.45 22.65
C VAL A 217 29.51 -26.40 23.04
N ASN A 218 29.74 -27.28 24.03
CA ASN A 218 28.74 -28.24 24.49
C ASN A 218 27.50 -27.53 25.08
N LYS A 219 27.70 -26.45 25.85
CA LYS A 219 26.59 -25.64 26.39
C LYS A 219 25.76 -25.00 25.27
N LEU A 220 26.42 -24.34 24.31
CA LEU A 220 25.73 -23.71 23.17
C LEU A 220 25.04 -24.76 22.27
N ALA A 221 25.64 -25.92 22.10
CA ALA A 221 25.04 -27.04 21.37
C ALA A 221 23.77 -27.55 22.06
N SER A 222 23.79 -27.68 23.40
CA SER A 222 22.59 -28.04 24.17
C SER A 222 21.48 -27.01 23.99
N GLN A 223 21.78 -25.71 24.16
CA GLN A 223 20.77 -24.64 23.99
C GLN A 223 20.19 -24.61 22.57
N ARG A 224 21.03 -24.78 21.54
CA ARG A 224 20.58 -24.90 20.15
C ARG A 224 19.70 -26.12 19.94
N LYS A 225 20.01 -27.24 20.59
CA LYS A 225 19.20 -28.46 20.51
C LYS A 225 17.82 -28.23 21.11
N ASP A 226 17.74 -27.61 22.28
CA ASP A 226 16.47 -27.32 22.96
C ASP A 226 15.58 -26.40 22.10
N LEU A 227 16.14 -25.31 21.56
CA LEU A 227 15.44 -24.41 20.65
C LEU A 227 15.00 -25.09 19.35
N LYS A 228 15.82 -25.99 18.80
CA LYS A 228 15.45 -26.77 17.61
C LYS A 228 14.30 -27.74 17.88
N LEU A 229 14.21 -28.31 19.09
CA LEU A 229 13.09 -29.16 19.46
C LEU A 229 11.79 -28.36 19.50
N GLU A 230 11.82 -27.16 20.09
CA GLU A 230 10.68 -26.24 20.13
C GLU A 230 10.29 -25.77 18.72
N TYR A 231 11.27 -25.34 17.91
CA TYR A 231 11.06 -24.98 16.51
C TYR A 231 10.39 -26.10 15.72
N ASN A 232 10.86 -27.34 15.85
CA ASN A 232 10.26 -28.48 15.17
C ASN A 232 8.82 -28.77 15.66
N ALA A 233 8.52 -28.53 16.93
CA ALA A 233 7.17 -28.66 17.45
C ALA A 233 6.22 -27.62 16.84
N LEU A 234 6.67 -26.36 16.75
CA LEU A 234 5.93 -25.28 16.09
C LEU A 234 5.75 -25.56 14.60
N LEU A 235 6.80 -25.99 13.88
CA LEU A 235 6.67 -26.38 12.48
C LEU A 235 5.62 -27.48 12.26
N ASN A 236 5.59 -28.49 13.13
CA ASN A 236 4.56 -29.53 13.06
C ASN A 236 3.15 -28.98 13.34
N GLN A 237 3.01 -27.98 14.22
CA GLN A 237 1.75 -27.30 14.46
C GLN A 237 1.31 -26.48 13.24
N THR A 238 2.20 -25.67 12.68
CA THR A 238 1.93 -24.90 11.46
C THR A 238 1.55 -25.81 10.29
N GLN A 239 2.24 -26.96 10.13
CA GLN A 239 1.90 -27.93 9.10
C GLN A 239 0.48 -28.50 9.25
N LYS A 240 0.01 -28.74 10.49
CA LYS A 240 -1.37 -29.17 10.73
C LYS A 240 -2.38 -28.09 10.35
N LEU A 241 -2.10 -26.83 10.68
CA LEU A 241 -2.94 -25.70 10.28
C LEU A 241 -3.02 -25.56 8.76
N TYR A 242 -1.90 -25.75 8.04
CA TYR A 242 -1.91 -25.81 6.57
C TYR A 242 -2.74 -26.98 6.02
N GLN A 243 -2.75 -28.14 6.69
CA GLN A 243 -3.63 -29.23 6.28
C GLN A 243 -5.11 -28.89 6.52
N GLU A 244 -5.42 -28.18 7.60
CA GLU A 244 -6.77 -27.75 7.93
C GLU A 244 -7.31 -26.63 7.03
N ILE A 245 -6.45 -25.70 6.58
CA ILE A 245 -6.85 -24.59 5.70
C ILE A 245 -7.04 -25.05 4.25
N ASN A 246 -6.30 -26.07 3.81
CA ASN A 246 -6.32 -26.56 2.42
C ASN A 246 -7.48 -27.50 2.10
N ARG A 247 -8.27 -27.91 3.10
CA ARG A 247 -9.35 -28.89 2.90
C ARG A 247 -10.56 -28.31 2.16
N ASP A 248 -10.81 -27.01 2.30
CA ASP A 248 -12.07 -26.41 1.85
C ASP A 248 -11.92 -25.74 0.48
N SER A 249 -12.91 -25.95 -0.38
CA SER A 249 -13.02 -25.26 -1.66
C SER A 249 -14.47 -24.93 -2.00
N ILE A 250 -14.66 -23.97 -2.89
CA ILE A 250 -15.96 -23.68 -3.51
C ILE A 250 -15.90 -23.95 -5.00
N ARG A 251 -17.06 -24.24 -5.59
CA ARG A 251 -17.27 -24.07 -7.02
C ARG A 251 -18.16 -22.87 -7.29
N ALA A 252 -17.78 -22.11 -8.30
CA ALA A 252 -18.54 -20.96 -8.75
C ALA A 252 -18.64 -20.92 -10.27
N THR A 253 -19.80 -20.53 -10.78
CA THR A 253 -20.01 -20.29 -12.20
C THR A 253 -19.62 -18.86 -12.54
N VAL A 254 -18.74 -18.69 -13.54
CA VAL A 254 -18.33 -17.36 -14.04
C VAL A 254 -19.20 -16.93 -15.23
N MET A 255 -18.97 -15.73 -15.76
CA MET A 255 -19.85 -15.12 -16.75
C MET A 255 -19.95 -15.85 -18.10
N ASP A 256 -18.98 -16.70 -18.46
CA ASP A 256 -19.03 -17.55 -19.66
C ASP A 256 -19.79 -18.88 -19.44
N GLY A 257 -20.29 -19.11 -18.21
CA GLY A 257 -20.99 -20.33 -17.82
C GLY A 257 -20.08 -21.48 -17.37
N SER A 258 -18.75 -21.31 -17.40
CA SER A 258 -17.82 -22.31 -16.89
C SER A 258 -17.82 -22.34 -15.36
N GLU A 259 -17.58 -23.53 -14.79
CA GLU A 259 -17.39 -23.70 -13.35
C GLU A 259 -15.90 -23.66 -12.99
N VAL A 260 -15.57 -22.87 -11.98
CA VAL A 260 -14.22 -22.73 -11.45
C VAL A 260 -14.19 -23.18 -10.00
N SER A 261 -13.19 -23.98 -9.64
CA SER A 261 -12.94 -24.40 -8.26
C SER A 261 -11.94 -23.46 -7.61
N ILE A 262 -12.31 -22.87 -6.46
CA ILE A 262 -11.48 -21.91 -5.74
C ILE A 262 -11.23 -22.44 -4.31
N PRO A 263 -9.98 -22.73 -3.93
CA PRO A 263 -9.63 -23.05 -2.55
C PRO A 263 -9.92 -21.87 -1.62
N LEU A 264 -10.51 -22.12 -0.45
CA LEU A 264 -10.81 -21.06 0.51
C LEU A 264 -9.54 -20.36 1.02
N GLU A 265 -8.42 -21.07 1.10
CA GLU A 265 -7.11 -20.49 1.46
C GLU A 265 -6.71 -19.29 0.58
N LYS A 266 -7.21 -19.22 -0.66
CA LYS A 266 -6.92 -18.13 -1.61
C LYS A 266 -7.90 -16.96 -1.52
N ILE A 267 -8.91 -17.03 -0.67
CA ILE A 267 -9.95 -16.00 -0.52
C ILE A 267 -9.62 -15.12 0.69
N VAL A 268 -9.56 -13.82 0.48
CA VAL A 268 -9.35 -12.81 1.53
C VAL A 268 -10.69 -12.43 2.15
N LYS A 269 -11.66 -12.06 1.32
CA LYS A 269 -13.00 -11.68 1.76
C LYS A 269 -14.06 -12.02 0.71
N ALA A 270 -15.31 -12.17 1.15
CA ALA A 270 -16.44 -12.49 0.30
C ALA A 270 -17.67 -11.66 0.66
N TRP A 271 -18.43 -11.20 -0.35
CA TRP A 271 -19.66 -10.46 -0.15
C TRP A 271 -20.66 -10.59 -1.32
N GLN A 272 -21.92 -10.24 -1.07
CA GLN A 272 -22.98 -10.13 -2.09
C GLN A 272 -23.42 -8.66 -2.20
N PRO A 273 -22.79 -7.86 -3.08
CA PRO A 273 -22.95 -6.40 -3.08
C PRO A 273 -24.39 -5.95 -3.34
N ASN A 274 -25.12 -6.69 -4.19
CA ASN A 274 -26.49 -6.36 -4.58
C ASN A 274 -27.52 -6.69 -3.50
N LYS A 275 -27.20 -7.62 -2.59
CA LYS A 275 -28.06 -8.02 -1.47
C LYS A 275 -27.87 -7.14 -0.23
N MET A 276 -26.80 -6.34 -0.19
CA MET A 276 -26.49 -5.50 0.95
C MET A 276 -27.45 -4.31 1.05
N SER A 277 -28.05 -4.15 2.23
CA SER A 277 -28.72 -2.90 2.59
C SER A 277 -27.70 -1.76 2.69
N PHE A 278 -28.18 -0.52 2.59
CA PHE A 278 -27.33 0.66 2.71
C PHE A 278 -26.50 0.68 4.02
N LEU A 279 -27.09 0.27 5.14
CA LEU A 279 -26.39 0.17 6.43
C LEU A 279 -25.27 -0.88 6.40
N ASN A 280 -25.52 -2.04 5.77
CA ASN A 280 -24.50 -3.07 5.61
C ASN A 280 -23.34 -2.59 4.72
N LYS A 281 -23.64 -1.80 3.67
CA LYS A 281 -22.62 -1.18 2.82
C LYS A 281 -21.74 -0.20 3.59
N ILE A 282 -22.31 0.60 4.49
CA ILE A 282 -21.52 1.48 5.39
C ILE A 282 -20.61 0.67 6.31
N GLY A 283 -21.13 -0.40 6.92
CA GLY A 283 -20.32 -1.27 7.78
C GLY A 283 -19.15 -1.90 7.02
N PHE A 284 -19.43 -2.44 5.82
CA PHE A 284 -18.41 -3.02 4.94
C PHE A 284 -17.36 -1.98 4.51
N TYR A 285 -17.80 -0.77 4.18
CA TYR A 285 -16.94 0.35 3.82
C TYR A 285 -15.95 0.67 4.94
N ILE A 286 -16.44 0.86 6.17
CA ILE A 286 -15.60 1.19 7.32
C ILE A 286 -14.61 0.06 7.60
N HIS A 287 -15.08 -1.19 7.54
CA HIS A 287 -14.23 -2.36 7.73
C HIS A 287 -13.11 -2.42 6.69
N THR A 288 -13.43 -2.24 5.41
CA THR A 288 -12.44 -2.29 4.32
C THR A 288 -11.45 -1.13 4.39
N LEU A 289 -11.92 0.07 4.74
CA LEU A 289 -11.05 1.22 4.96
C LEU A 289 -10.10 1.00 6.14
N TRP A 290 -10.59 0.42 7.23
CA TRP A 290 -9.76 0.08 8.39
C TRP A 290 -8.71 -0.96 8.03
N ALA A 291 -9.12 -2.07 7.39
CA ALA A 291 -8.23 -3.10 6.86
C ALA A 291 -7.15 -2.50 5.93
N PHE A 292 -7.52 -1.60 5.02
CA PHE A 292 -6.55 -0.93 4.16
C PHE A 292 -5.51 -0.11 4.94
N ILE A 293 -5.88 0.51 6.05
CA ILE A 293 -4.94 1.31 6.86
C ILE A 293 -4.04 0.41 7.74
N THR A 294 -4.53 -0.74 8.19
CA THR A 294 -3.88 -1.57 9.21
C THR A 294 -3.20 -2.83 8.70
N GLU A 295 -3.61 -3.36 7.55
CA GLU A 295 -3.04 -4.59 6.97
C GLU A 295 -1.73 -4.32 6.20
N ASP A 296 -1.02 -5.40 5.92
CA ASP A 296 0.16 -5.42 5.05
C ASP A 296 -0.20 -5.38 3.56
N PRO A 297 0.69 -4.85 2.71
CA PRO A 297 0.51 -4.85 1.27
C PRO A 297 0.62 -6.26 0.68
N ARG A 298 -0.14 -6.50 -0.39
CA ARG A 298 -0.17 -7.74 -1.18
C ARG A 298 0.10 -7.42 -2.65
N GLU A 299 0.41 -8.45 -3.45
CA GLU A 299 0.55 -8.35 -4.91
C GLU A 299 1.41 -7.15 -5.37
N ALA A 300 2.67 -7.09 -4.94
CA ALA A 300 3.58 -5.99 -5.28
C ALA A 300 3.05 -4.57 -4.94
N ASN A 301 2.29 -4.45 -3.84
CA ASN A 301 1.61 -3.23 -3.38
C ASN A 301 0.43 -2.78 -4.25
N THR A 302 -0.15 -3.69 -5.05
CA THR A 302 -1.38 -3.42 -5.82
C THR A 302 -2.65 -3.76 -5.04
N GLU A 303 -2.54 -4.60 -4.02
CA GLU A 303 -3.64 -5.02 -3.15
C GLU A 303 -3.19 -4.98 -1.68
N GLY A 304 -4.11 -5.21 -0.74
CA GLY A 304 -3.81 -5.17 0.70
C GLY A 304 -3.73 -3.76 1.30
N GLY A 305 -3.10 -3.67 2.46
CA GLY A 305 -3.03 -2.44 3.25
C GLY A 305 -1.74 -1.65 3.09
N ILE A 306 -1.69 -0.48 3.72
CA ILE A 306 -0.59 0.49 3.64
C ILE A 306 0.10 0.74 4.99
N PHE A 307 -0.16 -0.10 6.00
CA PHE A 307 0.34 0.12 7.35
C PHE A 307 1.86 0.28 7.43
N PRO A 308 2.70 -0.60 6.84
CA PRO A 308 4.15 -0.46 6.91
C PRO A 308 4.66 0.84 6.29
N ALA A 309 4.01 1.34 5.24
CA ALA A 309 4.37 2.59 4.59
C ALA A 309 4.05 3.81 5.46
N ILE A 310 2.87 3.83 6.10
CA ILE A 310 2.50 4.88 7.07
C ILE A 310 3.47 4.86 8.25
N PHE A 311 3.69 3.69 8.84
CA PHE A 311 4.59 3.56 9.98
C PHE A 311 6.01 4.00 9.63
N GLY A 312 6.56 3.53 8.51
CA GLY A 312 7.90 3.89 8.06
C GLY A 312 8.07 5.40 7.83
N THR A 313 7.09 6.04 7.18
CA THR A 313 7.13 7.50 6.94
C THR A 313 7.01 8.31 8.22
N VAL A 314 6.08 7.95 9.12
CA VAL A 314 5.92 8.63 10.41
C VAL A 314 7.17 8.47 11.28
N MET A 315 7.71 7.25 11.40
CA MET A 315 8.94 7.00 12.14
C MET A 315 10.13 7.77 11.56
N MET A 316 10.26 7.83 10.24
CA MET A 316 11.33 8.57 9.58
C MET A 316 11.25 10.07 9.87
N VAL A 317 10.05 10.66 9.80
CA VAL A 317 9.82 12.08 10.13
C VAL A 317 10.08 12.36 11.61
N MET A 318 9.62 11.49 12.51
CA MET A 318 9.85 11.66 13.95
C MET A 318 11.34 11.58 14.30
N LEU A 319 12.06 10.59 13.77
CA LEU A 319 13.51 10.47 13.98
C LEU A 319 14.25 11.67 13.41
N MET A 320 13.89 12.10 12.19
CA MET A 320 14.44 13.31 11.59
C MET A 320 14.21 14.53 12.48
N ALA A 321 12.98 14.76 12.96
CA ALA A 321 12.63 15.90 13.81
C ALA A 321 13.40 15.89 15.14
N VAL A 322 13.44 14.74 15.82
CA VAL A 322 14.18 14.57 17.08
C VAL A 322 15.67 14.88 16.92
N LEU A 323 16.25 14.53 15.77
CA LEU A 323 17.65 14.81 15.48
C LEU A 323 17.84 16.27 15.05
N VAL A 324 17.12 16.76 14.04
CA VAL A 324 17.39 18.07 13.43
C VAL A 324 16.97 19.25 14.31
N THR A 325 15.84 19.15 15.02
CA THR A 325 15.26 20.30 15.72
C THR A 325 16.16 20.82 16.84
N PRO A 326 16.70 19.99 17.76
CA PRO A 326 17.59 20.48 18.81
C PRO A 326 18.85 21.13 18.24
N PHE A 327 19.51 20.50 17.27
CA PHE A 327 20.73 21.05 16.67
C PHE A 327 20.46 22.33 15.88
N GLY A 328 19.39 22.37 15.09
CA GLY A 328 19.02 23.53 14.29
C GLY A 328 18.63 24.73 15.15
N VAL A 329 17.82 24.52 16.18
CA VAL A 329 17.40 25.59 17.11
C VAL A 329 18.57 26.11 17.92
N ILE A 330 19.42 25.23 18.48
CA ILE A 330 20.62 25.66 19.22
C ILE A 330 21.56 26.45 18.31
N ALA A 331 21.79 25.99 17.08
CA ALA A 331 22.63 26.68 16.12
C ALA A 331 22.07 28.08 15.80
N ALA A 332 20.77 28.20 15.55
CA ALA A 332 20.13 29.48 15.25
C ALA A 332 20.18 30.45 16.43
N VAL A 333 19.83 30.00 17.64
CA VAL A 333 19.89 30.82 18.86
C VAL A 333 21.32 31.29 19.11
N TYR A 334 22.31 30.39 18.97
CA TYR A 334 23.70 30.75 19.12
C TYR A 334 24.14 31.79 18.08
N LEU A 335 23.85 31.56 16.80
CA LEU A 335 24.23 32.45 15.70
C LEU A 335 23.57 33.83 15.79
N ARG A 336 22.35 33.90 16.32
CA ARG A 336 21.58 35.14 16.46
C ARG A 336 21.93 35.94 17.72
N GLU A 337 21.89 35.30 18.88
CA GLU A 337 21.95 36.00 20.17
C GLU A 337 23.36 36.09 20.75
N TYR A 338 24.17 35.05 20.56
CA TYR A 338 25.47 34.94 21.24
C TYR A 338 26.66 35.22 20.32
N ALA A 339 26.53 34.90 19.04
CA ALA A 339 27.65 34.91 18.14
C ALA A 339 28.00 36.33 17.69
N LYS A 340 29.20 36.80 18.07
CA LYS A 340 29.72 38.09 17.62
C LYS A 340 29.98 38.07 16.11
N GLN A 341 29.70 39.17 15.44
CA GLN A 341 30.01 39.31 14.01
C GLN A 341 31.52 39.15 13.78
N GLY A 342 31.90 38.17 12.96
CA GLY A 342 33.29 37.82 12.73
C GLY A 342 33.45 36.81 11.59
N VAL A 343 34.70 36.43 11.32
CA VAL A 343 35.03 35.50 10.22
C VAL A 343 34.34 34.15 10.41
N LEU A 344 34.33 33.62 11.64
CA LEU A 344 33.71 32.33 11.97
C LEU A 344 32.20 32.32 11.69
N THR A 345 31.47 33.34 12.17
CA THR A 345 30.01 33.43 11.97
C THR A 345 29.65 33.64 10.50
N ARG A 346 30.46 34.39 9.76
CA ARG A 346 30.32 34.54 8.30
C ARG A 346 30.52 33.21 7.57
N ILE A 347 31.53 32.43 7.94
CA ILE A 347 31.78 31.10 7.34
C ILE A 347 30.59 30.18 7.59
N ILE A 348 30.12 30.07 8.84
CA ILE A 348 28.98 29.21 9.19
C ILE A 348 27.75 29.59 8.37
N ARG A 349 27.41 30.88 8.29
CA ARG A 349 26.24 31.35 7.52
C ARG A 349 26.37 31.05 6.02
N ILE A 350 27.57 31.20 5.44
CA ILE A 350 27.83 30.81 4.04
C ILE A 350 27.66 29.30 3.87
N THR A 351 28.19 28.48 4.78
CA THR A 351 28.05 27.02 4.71
C THR A 351 26.59 26.58 4.82
N VAL A 352 25.80 27.15 5.74
CA VAL A 352 24.36 26.86 5.88
C VAL A 352 23.60 27.21 4.60
N ASN A 353 23.86 28.40 4.03
CA ASN A 353 23.24 28.80 2.76
C ASN A 353 23.66 27.90 1.59
N ASN A 354 24.92 27.47 1.54
CA ASN A 354 25.40 26.55 0.51
C ASN A 354 24.79 25.15 0.68
N LEU A 355 24.62 24.66 1.91
CA LEU A 355 23.94 23.39 2.19
C LEU A 355 22.48 23.42 1.71
N ALA A 356 21.78 24.53 1.88
CA ALA A 356 20.42 24.70 1.36
C ALA A 356 20.36 24.64 -0.18
N GLY A 357 21.46 24.96 -0.88
CA GLY A 357 21.58 24.92 -2.33
C GLY A 357 22.00 23.56 -2.91
N VAL A 358 22.36 22.58 -2.07
CA VAL A 358 22.79 21.25 -2.53
C VAL A 358 21.57 20.45 -3.01
N PRO A 359 21.61 19.86 -4.23
CA PRO A 359 20.52 19.01 -4.72
C PRO A 359 20.29 17.78 -3.84
N SER A 360 19.02 17.38 -3.65
CA SER A 360 18.63 16.26 -2.78
C SER A 360 19.29 14.92 -3.13
N ILE A 361 19.55 14.65 -4.43
CA ILE A 361 20.24 13.43 -4.87
C ILE A 361 21.65 13.29 -4.30
N VAL A 362 22.34 14.42 -4.09
CA VAL A 362 23.69 14.45 -3.52
C VAL A 362 23.65 14.05 -2.06
N TYR A 363 22.65 14.52 -1.30
CA TYR A 363 22.42 14.08 0.08
C TYR A 363 22.14 12.58 0.16
N GLY A 364 21.36 12.02 -0.78
CA GLY A 364 21.07 10.58 -0.83
C GLY A 364 22.33 9.72 -1.01
N ILE A 365 23.17 10.06 -2.00
CA ILE A 365 24.44 9.36 -2.25
C ILE A 365 25.42 9.56 -1.09
N PHE A 366 25.50 10.78 -0.54
CA PHE A 366 26.29 11.06 0.66
C PHE A 366 25.83 10.22 1.85
N GLY A 367 24.52 10.11 2.08
CA GLY A 367 23.96 9.30 3.15
C GLY A 367 24.35 7.82 3.02
N LEU A 368 24.24 7.25 1.83
CA LEU A 368 24.67 5.88 1.58
C LEU A 368 26.18 5.70 1.82
N GLY A 369 27.01 6.56 1.24
CA GLY A 369 28.47 6.44 1.35
C GLY A 369 29.00 6.70 2.77
N PHE A 370 28.56 7.80 3.39
CA PHE A 370 29.07 8.25 4.67
C PHE A 370 28.37 7.58 5.85
N PHE A 371 27.03 7.56 5.90
CA PHE A 371 26.33 7.00 7.06
C PHE A 371 26.29 5.47 7.04
N VAL A 372 25.93 4.86 5.91
CA VAL A 372 25.78 3.41 5.85
C VAL A 372 27.16 2.74 5.76
N TYR A 373 27.93 3.00 4.70
CA TYR A 373 29.16 2.25 4.46
C TYR A 373 30.32 2.68 5.34
N PHE A 374 30.54 3.98 5.50
CA PHE A 374 31.64 4.46 6.34
C PHE A 374 31.30 4.35 7.82
N LEU A 375 30.33 5.11 8.33
CA LEU A 375 30.04 5.15 9.77
C LEU A 375 29.47 3.80 10.27
N GLY A 376 28.41 3.29 9.62
CA GLY A 376 27.78 2.03 9.99
C GLY A 376 28.73 0.84 9.88
N GLY A 377 29.49 0.75 8.78
CA GLY A 377 30.51 -0.29 8.60
C GLY A 377 31.63 -0.26 9.64
N ASN A 378 32.10 0.93 10.04
CA ASN A 378 33.11 1.05 11.10
C ASN A 378 32.53 0.70 12.48
N ILE A 379 31.28 1.08 12.78
CA ILE A 379 30.60 0.68 14.01
C ILE A 379 30.51 -0.85 14.09
N ASP A 380 30.11 -1.51 13.01
CA ASP A 380 30.03 -2.98 12.97
C ASP A 380 31.40 -3.64 13.14
N ALA A 381 32.44 -3.12 12.49
CA ALA A 381 33.79 -3.65 12.66
C ALA A 381 34.31 -3.54 14.10
N LEU A 382 33.94 -2.48 14.82
CA LEU A 382 34.40 -2.21 16.18
C LEU A 382 33.56 -2.92 17.26
N PHE A 383 32.23 -2.96 17.09
CA PHE A 383 31.30 -3.38 18.14
C PHE A 383 30.55 -4.68 17.84
N PHE A 384 30.46 -5.08 16.56
CA PHE A 384 29.72 -6.26 16.10
C PHE A 384 30.53 -7.13 15.10
N PRO A 385 31.82 -7.41 15.36
CA PRO A 385 32.65 -8.19 14.42
C PRO A 385 32.09 -9.61 14.17
N GLU A 386 31.34 -10.17 15.13
CA GLU A 386 30.67 -11.46 15.02
C GLU A 386 29.55 -11.50 13.95
N ALA A 387 28.93 -10.36 13.63
CA ALA A 387 27.84 -10.26 12.67
C ALA A 387 28.32 -10.27 11.22
N LEU A 388 29.58 -9.91 10.96
CA LEU A 388 30.13 -9.82 9.60
C LEU A 388 30.14 -11.20 8.90
N PRO A 389 29.78 -11.26 7.59
CA PRO A 389 29.65 -10.16 6.62
C PRO A 389 28.26 -9.52 6.51
N SER A 390 27.32 -9.82 7.41
CA SER A 390 25.97 -9.25 7.43
C SER A 390 25.91 -8.10 8.45
N PRO A 391 26.25 -6.86 8.07
CA PRO A 391 26.39 -5.73 8.98
C PRO A 391 25.06 -5.37 9.67
N THR A 392 25.13 -4.92 10.93
CA THR A 392 23.97 -4.41 11.66
C THR A 392 23.74 -2.94 11.31
N PHE A 393 24.75 -2.10 11.53
CA PHE A 393 24.70 -0.67 11.24
C PHE A 393 25.11 -0.33 9.81
N GLY A 394 25.89 -1.17 9.13
CA GLY A 394 26.22 -1.02 7.70
C GLY A 394 25.11 -1.40 6.73
N THR A 395 23.88 -1.59 7.21
CA THR A 395 22.69 -1.88 6.39
C THR A 395 21.87 -0.60 6.20
N PRO A 396 21.40 -0.28 4.97
CA PRO A 396 20.46 0.82 4.75
C PRO A 396 19.19 0.64 5.58
N GLY A 397 18.72 1.70 6.23
CA GLY A 397 17.52 1.62 7.07
C GLY A 397 17.05 2.97 7.58
N LEU A 398 15.93 2.95 8.33
CA LEU A 398 15.23 4.14 8.80
C LEU A 398 16.13 5.14 9.55
N LEU A 399 17.06 4.63 10.38
CA LEU A 399 18.01 5.47 11.11
C LEU A 399 18.83 6.35 10.16
N TRP A 400 19.50 5.75 9.17
CA TRP A 400 20.37 6.48 8.24
C TRP A 400 19.57 7.38 7.31
N SER A 401 18.42 6.91 6.81
CA SER A 401 17.52 7.73 6.00
C SER A 401 17.07 8.99 6.76
N SER A 402 16.69 8.84 8.03
CA SER A 402 16.28 9.97 8.87
C SER A 402 17.43 10.94 9.17
N LEU A 403 18.67 10.45 9.36
CA LEU A 403 19.87 11.28 9.53
C LEU A 403 20.21 12.07 8.26
N THR A 404 20.08 11.45 7.08
CA THR A 404 20.25 12.13 5.80
C THR A 404 19.20 13.23 5.61
N LEU A 405 17.94 12.95 5.92
CA LEU A 405 16.88 13.96 5.88
C LEU A 405 17.10 15.07 6.91
N ALA A 406 17.61 14.75 8.10
CA ALA A 406 17.95 15.73 9.12
C ALA A 406 19.04 16.69 8.61
N LEU A 407 20.08 16.16 7.95
CA LEU A 407 21.13 16.98 7.35
C LEU A 407 20.59 17.90 6.24
N LEU A 408 19.71 17.36 5.39
CA LEU A 408 19.07 18.12 4.30
C LEU A 408 18.17 19.25 4.84
N THR A 409 17.44 19.01 5.93
CA THR A 409 16.49 19.96 6.50
C THR A 409 17.10 20.95 7.49
N LEU A 410 18.32 20.69 7.96
CA LEU A 410 19.03 21.52 8.93
C LEU A 410 19.10 23.01 8.54
N PRO A 411 19.43 23.39 7.28
CA PRO A 411 19.48 24.81 6.91
C PRO A 411 18.13 25.52 7.04
N VAL A 412 17.04 24.83 6.67
CA VAL A 412 15.68 25.37 6.75
C VAL A 412 15.31 25.64 8.20
N VAL A 413 15.60 24.70 9.10
CA VAL A 413 15.32 24.86 10.55
C VAL A 413 16.11 26.03 11.13
N ILE A 414 17.40 26.16 10.77
CA ILE A 414 18.25 27.25 11.24
C ILE A 414 17.69 28.60 10.79
N VAL A 415 17.43 28.76 9.48
CA VAL A 415 16.95 30.03 8.91
C VAL A 415 15.58 30.41 9.47
N ALA A 416 14.64 29.46 9.52
CA ALA A 416 13.31 29.71 10.09
C ALA A 416 13.36 30.12 11.56
N THR A 417 14.27 29.53 12.35
CA THR A 417 14.46 29.89 13.76
C THR A 417 15.13 31.27 13.90
N GLU A 418 16.17 31.58 13.11
CA GLU A 418 16.81 32.91 13.12
C GLU A 418 15.83 34.02 12.72
N GLU A 419 15.00 33.78 11.72
CA GLU A 419 13.95 34.71 11.27
C GLU A 419 12.85 34.86 12.32
N GLY A 420 12.47 33.78 13.01
CA GLY A 420 11.49 33.85 14.11
C GLY A 420 11.99 34.57 15.36
N LEU A 421 13.31 34.69 15.54
CA LEU A 421 13.96 35.48 16.59
C LEU A 421 14.22 36.94 16.18
N SER A 422 13.93 37.31 14.93
CA SER A 422 14.12 38.65 14.38
C SER A 422 12.86 39.50 14.49
#